data_AF-A0AAD7MY15-F1
#
_entry.id   AF-A0AAD7MY15-F1
#
_cell.length_a   1.000
_cell.length_b   1.000
_cell.length_c   1.000
_cell.angle_alpha   90.00
_cell.angle_beta   90.00
_cell.angle_gamma   90.00
#
_symmetry.space_group_name_H-M   'P 1'
#
loop_
_entity.id
_entity.type
_entity.pdbx_description
1 polymer ?
#
loop_
_entity_poly.entity_id
_entity_poly.type
_entity_poly.pdbx_seq_one_letter_code
_entity_poly.pdbx_strand_id
1 'polypeptide(L)'
;MLTTTRCLNAFFNKLFGNSTPGAHLDCIALPRRLPCSNCLPRFKGTLVFDPSPLPTGPERLRPLSQPKIPAAAPAAYRPKNTKLTLKMRAAADTELRKFRLQVQKLEQDYDVLGIMPESAYLSNPVITTLLDNLLIIRTRDVLMAKIPQWKYHERRGEALMTLIKALQIQFAADFEVARLERNKKARLKRRAAGQDMMDDEESERGEEEEESEDSQGVEERVQERAVEASAAPSPRKRKVGPLRDVTNAPKRASV
;
A
#
# COMPACT_ATOMS: atom_id res chain seq x y z
N MET A 1 13.39 -4.17 32.72
CA MET A 1 12.34 -5.16 33.08
C MET A 1 11.30 -4.50 33.96
N LEU A 2 10.01 -4.55 33.57
CA LEU A 2 8.89 -4.10 34.40
C LEU A 2 8.63 -5.17 35.45
N THR A 3 9.00 -4.94 36.70
CA THR A 3 8.60 -5.84 37.80
C THR A 3 7.11 -5.60 38.06
N THR A 4 6.33 -6.68 38.18
CA THR A 4 4.87 -6.67 38.43
C THR A 4 4.45 -5.94 39.71
N THR A 5 5.42 -5.47 40.50
CA THR A 5 5.25 -4.87 41.83
C THR A 5 5.25 -3.34 41.85
N ARG A 6 5.67 -2.66 40.78
CA ARG A 6 5.83 -1.18 40.78
C ARG A 6 4.66 -0.47 40.09
N CYS A 7 4.28 0.69 40.62
CA CYS A 7 3.28 1.56 40.00
C CYS A 7 3.75 2.05 38.62
N LEU A 8 2.97 1.79 37.57
CA LEU A 8 3.30 2.21 36.20
C LEU A 8 3.44 3.72 36.07
N ASN A 9 2.53 4.50 36.68
CA ASN A 9 2.58 5.96 36.60
C ASN A 9 3.84 6.53 37.26
N ALA A 10 4.22 6.01 38.43
CA ALA A 10 5.45 6.42 39.11
C ALA A 10 6.70 6.04 38.30
N PHE A 11 6.68 4.84 37.69
CA PHE A 11 7.75 4.38 36.81
C PHE A 11 7.90 5.26 35.57
N PHE A 12 6.81 5.58 34.87
CA PHE A 12 6.84 6.43 33.69
C PHE A 12 7.24 7.87 34.03
N ASN A 13 6.75 8.44 35.13
CA ASN A 13 7.18 9.76 35.56
C ASN A 13 8.68 9.81 35.84
N LYS A 14 9.22 8.76 36.47
CA LYS A 14 10.66 8.63 36.68
C LYS A 14 11.42 8.47 35.35
N LEU A 15 10.91 7.63 34.44
CA LEU A 15 11.53 7.34 33.15
C LEU A 15 11.61 8.60 32.25
N PHE A 16 10.55 9.41 32.24
CA PHE A 16 10.45 10.62 31.42
C PHE A 16 10.85 11.91 32.14
N GLY A 17 11.34 11.83 33.38
CA GLY A 17 11.77 13.02 34.13
C GLY A 17 10.64 13.97 34.55
N ASN A 18 9.39 13.48 34.64
CA ASN A 18 8.26 14.28 35.14
C ASN A 18 8.38 14.44 36.67
N SER A 19 8.92 15.57 37.10
CA SER A 19 9.28 15.86 38.50
C SER A 19 8.18 16.60 39.28
N THR A 20 6.90 16.37 38.98
CA THR A 20 5.83 16.99 39.78
C THR A 20 5.83 16.46 41.22
N PRO A 21 5.44 17.27 42.22
CA PRO A 21 5.36 16.81 43.61
C PRO A 21 4.52 15.53 43.73
N GLY A 22 5.10 14.48 44.31
CA GLY A 22 4.46 13.17 44.43
C GLY A 22 4.42 12.33 43.14
N ALA A 23 5.05 12.76 42.05
CA ALA A 23 5.14 11.99 40.80
C ALA A 23 5.76 10.59 40.97
N HIS A 24 6.59 10.41 42.00
CA HIS A 24 7.26 9.17 42.37
C HIS A 24 6.43 8.25 43.28
N LEU A 25 5.31 8.75 43.83
CA LEU A 25 4.42 7.98 44.70
C LEU A 25 3.52 7.07 43.87
N ASP A 26 3.08 5.96 44.47
CA ASP A 26 2.15 5.07 43.80
C ASP A 26 0.74 5.67 43.68
N CYS A 27 -0.12 5.05 42.85
CA CYS A 27 -1.45 5.60 42.61
C CYS A 27 -2.33 5.65 43.87
N ILE A 28 -2.01 4.83 44.88
CA ILE A 28 -2.79 4.70 46.13
C ILE A 28 -2.37 5.81 47.11
N ALA A 29 -1.07 6.09 47.20
CA ALA A 29 -0.50 7.14 48.04
C ALA A 29 -0.80 8.56 47.52
N LEU A 30 -0.99 8.72 46.20
CA LEU A 30 -1.33 10.00 45.56
C LEU A 30 -2.84 10.19 45.28
N PRO A 31 -3.70 9.64 46.15
CA PRO A 31 -5.09 9.21 45.90
C PRO A 31 -5.61 9.45 44.46
N ARG A 32 -5.03 8.76 43.47
CA ARG A 32 -5.44 8.96 42.07
C ARG A 32 -6.82 8.34 41.86
N ARG A 33 -7.69 9.06 41.15
CA ARG A 33 -9.05 8.59 40.81
C ARG A 33 -9.06 7.22 40.14
N LEU A 34 -8.06 6.94 39.29
CA LEU A 34 -7.91 5.66 38.62
C LEU A 34 -6.51 5.10 38.85
N PRO A 35 -6.35 4.02 39.66
CA PRO A 35 -5.10 3.31 39.81
C PRO A 35 -4.65 2.69 38.48
N CYS A 36 -3.34 2.64 38.23
CA CYS A 36 -2.82 1.85 37.11
C CYS A 36 -3.05 0.35 37.35
N SER A 37 -2.90 -0.46 36.30
CA SER A 37 -3.13 -1.92 36.36
C SER A 37 -2.35 -2.62 37.48
N ASN A 38 -1.15 -2.15 37.83
CA ASN A 38 -0.35 -2.73 38.92
C ASN A 38 -0.82 -2.29 40.32
N CYS A 39 -1.45 -1.12 40.44
CA CYS A 39 -1.98 -0.63 41.71
C CYS A 39 -3.43 -1.07 41.95
N LEU A 40 -4.15 -1.46 40.89
CA LEU A 40 -5.56 -1.84 40.97
C LEU A 40 -5.82 -3.03 41.93
N PRO A 41 -5.05 -4.14 41.94
CA PRO A 41 -5.28 -5.25 42.87
C PRO A 41 -5.04 -4.89 44.35
N ARG A 42 -4.26 -3.83 44.59
CA ARG A 42 -3.96 -3.32 45.94
C ARG A 42 -4.98 -2.28 46.42
N PHE A 43 -5.81 -1.77 45.52
CA PHE A 43 -6.80 -0.74 45.84
C PHE A 43 -8.00 -1.40 46.54
N LYS A 44 -8.19 -1.08 47.82
CA LYS A 44 -9.30 -1.61 48.63
C LYS A 44 -10.61 -0.82 48.50
N GLY A 45 -10.61 0.24 47.69
CA GLY A 45 -11.79 1.08 47.48
C GLY A 45 -12.65 0.59 46.31
N THR A 46 -13.90 1.05 46.27
CA THR A 46 -14.73 0.97 45.07
C THR A 46 -14.37 2.13 44.16
N LEU A 47 -14.12 1.86 42.88
CA LEU A 47 -13.95 2.93 41.90
C LEU A 47 -15.32 3.55 41.63
N VAL A 48 -15.54 4.74 42.20
CA VAL A 48 -16.73 5.54 41.92
C VAL A 48 -16.42 6.43 40.73
N PHE A 49 -17.10 6.14 39.62
CA PHE A 49 -17.17 7.05 38.50
C PHE A 49 -18.38 7.94 38.74
N ASP A 50 -18.20 9.25 38.61
CA ASP A 50 -19.35 10.14 38.63
C ASP A 50 -20.27 9.68 37.49
N PRO A 51 -21.59 9.67 37.69
CA PRO A 51 -22.51 9.45 36.59
C PRO A 51 -22.12 10.39 35.47
N SER A 52 -22.01 9.86 34.25
CA SER A 52 -21.68 10.67 33.08
C SER A 52 -22.58 11.91 33.10
N PRO A 53 -22.04 13.13 32.89
CA PRO A 53 -22.87 14.33 32.79
C PRO A 53 -23.84 14.28 31.60
N LEU A 54 -23.72 13.26 30.75
CA LEU A 54 -24.67 12.98 29.67
C LEU A 54 -26.03 12.58 30.26
N PRO A 55 -27.13 13.22 29.82
CA PRO A 55 -28.45 12.93 30.34
C PRO A 55 -28.79 11.45 30.17
N THR A 56 -29.33 10.83 31.22
CA THR A 56 -29.72 9.41 31.29
C THR A 56 -30.86 9.03 30.34
N GLY A 57 -31.31 9.94 29.49
CA GLY A 57 -32.28 9.68 28.44
C GLY A 57 -31.64 9.01 27.22
N PRO A 58 -32.44 8.45 26.30
CA PRO A 58 -31.99 8.06 24.97
C PRO A 58 -31.74 9.33 24.14
N GLU A 59 -30.85 10.20 24.60
CA GLU A 59 -30.25 11.19 23.73
C GLU A 59 -29.39 10.37 22.78
N ARG A 60 -30.01 9.94 21.68
CA ARG A 60 -29.33 9.30 20.56
C ARG A 60 -28.14 10.19 20.31
N LEU A 61 -26.93 9.72 20.68
CA LEU A 61 -25.69 10.42 20.41
C LEU A 61 -25.84 10.90 18.98
N ARG A 62 -26.00 12.22 18.77
CA ARG A 62 -26.07 12.76 17.41
C ARG A 62 -24.83 12.15 16.76
N PRO A 63 -24.99 11.28 15.74
CA PRO A 63 -23.85 10.59 15.15
C PRO A 63 -22.82 11.67 14.93
N LEU A 64 -21.65 11.56 15.59
CA LEU A 64 -20.62 12.61 15.61
C LEU A 64 -20.62 13.20 14.23
N SER A 65 -21.15 14.43 14.10
CA SER A 65 -21.58 14.95 12.81
C SER A 65 -20.37 14.79 11.92
N GLN A 66 -20.42 13.81 11.00
CA GLN A 66 -19.25 13.40 10.25
C GLN A 66 -18.66 14.70 9.75
N PRO A 67 -17.37 14.99 10.03
CA PRO A 67 -16.78 16.27 9.68
C PRO A 67 -17.24 16.54 8.26
N LYS A 68 -18.04 17.60 8.05
CA LYS A 68 -18.75 17.83 6.78
C LYS A 68 -17.67 17.74 5.72
N ILE A 69 -17.56 16.57 5.08
CA ILE A 69 -16.56 16.36 4.06
C ILE A 69 -17.09 17.30 2.99
N PRO A 70 -16.39 18.42 2.70
CA PRO A 70 -16.88 19.39 1.75
C PRO A 70 -17.29 18.60 0.52
N ALA A 71 -18.56 18.78 0.10
CA ALA A 71 -19.15 18.01 -1.00
C ALA A 71 -18.09 17.91 -2.09
N ALA A 72 -17.58 16.69 -2.30
CA ALA A 72 -16.36 16.47 -3.03
C ALA A 72 -16.50 17.24 -4.35
N ALA A 73 -15.63 18.24 -4.54
CA ALA A 73 -15.64 19.05 -5.75
C ALA A 73 -15.78 18.10 -6.94
N PRO A 74 -16.66 18.40 -7.92
CA PRO A 74 -16.98 17.49 -9.01
C PRO A 74 -15.68 16.92 -9.54
N ALA A 75 -15.50 15.61 -9.37
CA ALA A 75 -14.21 14.97 -9.54
C ALA A 75 -13.70 15.34 -10.93
N ALA A 76 -12.65 16.16 -10.97
CA ALA A 76 -12.05 16.62 -12.21
C ALA A 76 -11.88 15.41 -13.13
N TYR A 77 -12.37 15.53 -14.38
CA TYR A 77 -12.39 14.45 -15.35
C TYR A 77 -11.03 13.74 -15.36
N ARG A 78 -11.01 12.51 -14.82
CA ARG A 78 -9.81 11.68 -14.84
C ARG A 78 -9.89 10.79 -16.07
N PRO A 79 -8.87 10.78 -16.95
CA PRO A 79 -8.84 9.87 -18.08
C PRO A 79 -8.98 8.42 -17.57
N LYS A 80 -9.89 7.66 -18.18
CA LYS A 80 -10.31 6.33 -17.70
C LYS A 80 -9.18 5.28 -17.71
N ASN A 81 -8.04 5.55 -18.34
CA ASN A 81 -6.98 4.58 -18.60
C ASN A 81 -5.76 4.67 -17.67
N THR A 82 -5.81 5.45 -16.58
CA THR A 82 -4.63 5.62 -15.70
C THR A 82 -4.64 4.74 -14.45
N LYS A 83 -5.63 3.84 -14.30
CA LYS A 83 -5.75 2.99 -13.10
C LYS A 83 -4.99 1.68 -13.30
N LEU A 84 -4.09 1.37 -12.36
CA LEU A 84 -3.44 0.06 -12.27
C LEU A 84 -4.48 -1.05 -12.04
N THR A 85 -4.25 -2.22 -12.64
CA THR A 85 -5.03 -3.42 -12.31
C THR A 85 -4.74 -3.86 -10.87
N LEU A 86 -5.65 -4.63 -10.25
CA LEU A 86 -5.48 -5.09 -8.87
C LEU A 86 -4.16 -5.87 -8.67
N LYS A 87 -3.77 -6.70 -9.65
CA LYS A 87 -2.54 -7.48 -9.62
C LYS A 87 -1.30 -6.59 -9.66
N MET A 88 -1.27 -5.62 -10.58
CA MET A 88 -0.17 -4.65 -10.71
C MET A 88 -0.06 -3.78 -9.46
N ARG A 89 -1.19 -3.37 -8.89
CA ARG A 89 -1.23 -2.59 -7.65
C ARG A 89 -0.62 -3.37 -6.48
N ALA A 90 -0.92 -4.66 -6.34
CA ALA A 90 -0.35 -5.51 -5.29
C ALA A 90 1.16 -5.73 -5.47
N ALA A 91 1.63 -5.91 -6.72
CA ALA A 91 3.05 -6.02 -7.03
C ALA A 91 3.80 -4.71 -6.68
N ALA A 92 3.28 -3.57 -7.12
CA ALA A 92 3.85 -2.26 -6.81
C ALA A 92 3.82 -1.94 -5.30
N ASP A 93 2.75 -2.30 -4.58
CA ASP A 93 2.68 -2.14 -3.11
C ASP A 93 3.78 -2.94 -2.42
N THR A 94 4.04 -4.16 -2.89
CA THR A 94 5.12 -5.01 -2.36
C THR A 94 6.50 -4.37 -2.58
N GLU A 95 6.78 -3.86 -3.78
CA GLU A 95 8.05 -3.19 -4.08
C GLU A 95 8.22 -1.87 -3.29
N LEU A 96 7.16 -1.07 -3.14
CA LEU A 96 7.21 0.15 -2.34
C LEU A 96 7.44 -0.14 -0.85
N ARG A 97 6.90 -1.26 -0.32
CA ARG A 97 7.20 -1.71 1.05
C ARG A 97 8.63 -2.20 1.21
N LYS A 98 9.20 -2.89 0.22
CA LYS A 98 10.63 -3.23 0.22
C LYS A 98 11.49 -1.98 0.23
N PHE A 99 11.14 -0.98 -0.59
CA PHE A 99 11.82 0.31 -0.62
C PHE A 99 11.73 1.04 0.73
N ARG A 100 10.59 0.99 1.41
CA ARG A 100 10.45 1.52 2.78
C ARG A 100 11.47 0.93 3.74
N LEU A 101 11.67 -0.39 3.70
CA LEU A 101 12.68 -1.07 4.52
C LEU A 101 14.11 -0.66 4.14
N GLN A 102 14.37 -0.41 2.85
CA GLN A 102 15.66 0.11 2.40
C GLN A 102 15.91 1.52 2.93
N VAL A 103 14.92 2.42 2.82
CA VAL A 103 15.00 3.77 3.39
C VAL A 103 15.23 3.72 4.89
N GLN A 104 14.52 2.83 5.62
CA GLN A 104 14.74 2.65 7.05
C GLN A 104 16.19 2.29 7.36
N LYS A 105 16.76 1.28 6.68
CA LYS A 105 18.15 0.86 6.89
C LYS A 105 19.16 1.98 6.61
N LEU A 106 18.94 2.73 5.54
CA LEU A 106 19.86 3.79 5.10
C LEU A 106 19.74 5.08 5.94
N GLU A 107 18.58 5.30 6.56
CA GLU A 107 18.32 6.47 7.42
C GLU A 107 18.44 6.13 8.91
N GLN A 108 18.76 4.88 9.25
CA GLN A 108 18.90 4.42 10.64
C GLN A 108 20.01 5.19 11.37
N ASP A 109 21.10 5.52 10.67
CA ASP A 109 22.23 6.28 11.24
C ASP A 109 21.86 7.74 11.57
N TYR A 110 20.78 8.26 10.98
CA TYR A 110 20.27 9.60 11.25
C TYR A 110 19.15 9.61 12.30
N ASP A 111 18.64 8.45 12.70
CA ASP A 111 17.65 8.34 13.76
C ASP A 111 18.34 8.36 15.12
N VAL A 112 18.55 9.57 15.66
CA VAL A 112 19.21 9.82 16.96
C VAL A 112 18.65 8.96 18.09
N LEU A 113 17.34 8.66 18.03
CA LEU A 113 16.67 7.87 19.06
C LEU A 113 16.64 6.38 18.74
N GLY A 114 16.84 5.97 17.49
CA GLY A 114 16.76 4.58 17.03
C GLY A 114 15.40 3.90 17.28
N ILE A 115 14.35 4.68 17.50
CA ILE A 115 13.01 4.20 17.90
C ILE A 115 11.97 4.49 16.80
N MET A 116 12.38 5.05 15.65
CA MET A 116 11.44 5.43 14.62
C MET A 116 10.76 4.20 13.99
N PRO A 117 9.41 4.12 14.00
CA PRO A 117 8.71 2.98 13.43
C PRO A 117 8.87 2.94 11.91
N GLU A 118 8.85 1.73 11.33
CA GLU A 118 8.98 1.51 9.88
C GLU A 118 8.03 2.40 9.05
N SER A 119 6.80 2.59 9.53
CA SER A 119 5.77 3.41 8.87
C SER A 119 6.10 4.90 8.80
N ALA A 120 7.05 5.40 9.59
CA ALA A 120 7.48 6.80 9.55
C ALA A 120 8.44 7.10 8.38
N TYR A 121 9.11 6.08 7.83
CA TYR A 121 10.01 6.24 6.68
C TYR A 121 9.23 6.38 5.36
N LEU A 122 8.16 5.59 5.20
CA LEU A 122 7.22 5.71 4.09
C LEU A 122 5.82 5.28 4.56
N SER A 123 4.96 6.25 4.85
CA SER A 123 3.65 5.98 5.45
C SER A 123 2.68 5.32 4.46
N ASN A 124 1.73 4.53 4.96
CA ASN A 124 0.74 3.86 4.11
C ASN A 124 -0.11 4.83 3.25
N PRO A 125 -0.49 6.03 3.74
CA PRO A 125 -1.16 7.02 2.89
C PRO A 125 -0.29 7.51 1.73
N VAL A 126 1.02 7.67 1.95
CA VAL A 126 1.98 8.03 0.90
C VAL A 126 2.07 6.92 -0.15
N ILE A 127 2.20 5.66 0.28
CA ILE A 127 2.20 4.49 -0.62
C ILE A 127 0.91 4.46 -1.46
N THR A 128 -0.24 4.64 -0.83
CA THR A 128 -1.54 4.63 -1.52
C THR A 128 -1.61 5.73 -2.58
N THR A 129 -1.15 6.94 -2.23
CA THR A 129 -1.10 8.09 -3.16
C THR A 129 -0.15 7.83 -4.32
N LEU A 130 1.01 7.21 -4.08
CA LEU A 130 1.94 6.80 -5.13
C LEU A 130 1.30 5.77 -6.06
N LEU A 131 0.64 4.74 -5.53
CA LEU A 131 -0.04 3.72 -6.33
C LEU A 131 -1.16 4.32 -7.20
N ASP A 132 -1.92 5.28 -6.68
CA ASP A 132 -3.00 5.94 -7.40
C ASP A 132 -2.51 6.89 -8.51
N ASN A 133 -1.28 7.37 -8.42
CA ASN A 133 -0.68 8.30 -9.37
C ASN A 133 0.53 7.69 -10.10
N LEU A 134 0.78 6.38 -9.98
CA LEU A 134 2.04 5.76 -10.41
C LEU A 134 2.32 6.01 -11.89
N LEU A 135 1.32 5.87 -12.77
CA LEU A 135 1.45 6.06 -14.22
C LEU A 135 1.51 7.55 -14.63
N ILE A 136 1.18 8.47 -13.72
CA ILE A 136 1.15 9.92 -13.97
C ILE A 136 2.49 10.56 -13.61
N ILE A 137 3.19 10.00 -12.62
CA ILE A 137 4.46 10.54 -12.13
C ILE A 137 5.57 10.29 -13.16
N ARG A 138 5.92 11.30 -13.96
CA ARG A 138 6.99 11.25 -14.97
C ARG A 138 8.26 11.97 -14.56
N THR A 139 8.16 12.95 -13.67
CA THR A 139 9.28 13.79 -13.22
C THR A 139 9.34 13.86 -11.70
N ARG A 140 10.49 14.27 -11.18
CA ARG A 140 10.72 14.46 -9.74
C ARG A 140 9.78 15.52 -9.16
N ASP A 141 9.51 16.59 -9.90
CA ASP A 141 8.64 17.67 -9.43
C ASP A 141 7.20 17.20 -9.25
N VAL A 142 6.70 16.37 -10.19
CA VAL A 142 5.38 15.75 -10.07
C VAL A 142 5.33 14.80 -8.88
N LEU A 143 6.40 14.02 -8.64
CA LEU A 143 6.50 13.17 -7.45
C LEU A 143 6.39 14.00 -6.16
N MET A 144 7.17 15.07 -6.04
CA MET A 144 7.16 15.95 -4.87
C MET A 144 5.80 16.63 -4.67
N ALA A 145 5.16 17.09 -5.75
CA ALA A 145 3.83 17.69 -5.69
C ALA A 145 2.75 16.71 -5.22
N LYS A 146 2.91 15.40 -5.46
CA LYS A 146 1.93 14.38 -5.07
C LYS A 146 2.05 13.93 -3.62
N ILE A 147 3.25 13.99 -3.03
CA ILE A 147 3.51 13.50 -1.68
C ILE A 147 4.32 14.50 -0.84
N PRO A 148 3.92 15.78 -0.74
CA PRO A 148 4.72 16.87 -0.16
C PRO A 148 5.12 16.65 1.30
N GLN A 149 4.35 15.85 2.04
CA GLN A 149 4.60 15.51 3.44
C GLN A 149 5.77 14.54 3.66
N TRP A 150 6.36 13.99 2.60
CA TRP A 150 7.39 12.95 2.72
C TRP A 150 8.79 13.56 2.95
N LYS A 151 9.21 13.65 4.21
CA LYS A 151 10.46 14.31 4.66
C LYS A 151 11.79 13.84 4.02
N TYR A 152 11.81 12.74 3.27
CA TYR A 152 13.03 12.18 2.67
C TYR A 152 13.21 12.51 1.18
N HIS A 153 12.45 13.46 0.63
CA HIS A 153 12.53 13.86 -0.79
C HIS A 153 13.94 14.22 -1.27
N GLU A 154 14.70 14.95 -0.46
CA GLU A 154 16.00 15.46 -0.86
C GLU A 154 17.01 14.33 -1.02
N ARG A 155 17.05 13.42 -0.04
CA ARG A 155 18.04 12.34 0.05
C ARG A 155 17.65 11.07 -0.70
N ARG A 156 16.35 10.74 -0.73
CA ARG A 156 15.84 9.45 -1.26
C ARG A 156 14.84 9.62 -2.39
N GLY A 157 14.52 10.86 -2.79
CA GLY A 157 13.59 11.13 -3.87
C GLY A 157 14.03 10.57 -5.22
N GLU A 158 15.33 10.61 -5.52
CA GLU A 158 15.87 10.05 -6.77
C GLU A 158 15.76 8.53 -6.81
N ALA A 159 16.17 7.85 -5.74
CA ALA A 159 16.02 6.39 -5.63
C ALA A 159 14.55 5.94 -5.74
N LEU A 160 13.63 6.68 -5.14
CA LEU A 160 12.19 6.43 -5.29
C LEU A 160 11.74 6.63 -6.75
N MET A 161 12.22 7.69 -7.41
CA MET A 161 11.90 7.96 -8.81
C MET A 161 12.39 6.83 -9.73
N THR A 162 13.61 6.33 -9.50
CA THR A 162 14.15 5.18 -10.23
C THR A 162 13.30 3.93 -10.05
N LEU A 163 12.84 3.64 -8.83
CA LEU A 163 11.91 2.54 -8.57
C LEU A 163 10.57 2.72 -9.31
N ILE A 164 10.01 3.92 -9.30
CA ILE A 164 8.76 4.24 -10.01
C ILE A 164 8.93 4.00 -11.52
N LYS A 165 10.04 4.47 -12.11
CA LYS A 165 10.34 4.23 -13.53
C LYS A 165 10.48 2.74 -13.84
N ALA A 166 11.17 1.97 -13.00
CA ALA A 166 11.30 0.53 -13.17
C ALA A 166 9.93 -0.17 -13.16
N LEU A 167 9.05 0.19 -12.23
CA LEU A 167 7.68 -0.34 -12.18
C LEU A 167 6.87 0.07 -13.42
N GLN A 168 7.02 1.31 -13.91
CA GLN A 168 6.33 1.76 -15.12
C GLN A 168 6.78 0.98 -16.35
N ILE A 169 8.07 0.70 -16.50
CA ILE A 169 8.63 -0.11 -17.60
C ILE A 169 8.06 -1.53 -17.53
N GLN A 170 8.07 -2.15 -16.35
CA GLN A 170 7.50 -3.49 -16.15
C GLN A 170 6.01 -3.53 -16.54
N PHE A 171 5.25 -2.51 -16.16
CA PHE A 171 3.83 -2.42 -16.44
C PHE A 171 3.50 -2.06 -17.89
N ALA A 172 4.37 -1.33 -18.59
CA ALA A 172 4.20 -1.08 -20.03
C ALA A 172 4.17 -2.40 -20.81
N ALA A 173 5.06 -3.34 -20.48
CA ALA A 173 5.06 -4.68 -21.09
C ALA A 173 3.74 -5.43 -20.80
N ASP A 174 3.26 -5.39 -19.55
CA ASP A 174 1.99 -6.03 -19.18
C ASP A 174 0.79 -5.42 -19.93
N PHE A 175 0.78 -4.09 -20.12
CA PHE A 175 -0.27 -3.42 -20.86
C PHE A 175 -0.26 -3.79 -22.34
N GLU A 176 0.92 -3.93 -22.95
CA GLU A 176 1.05 -4.37 -24.34
C GLU A 176 0.55 -5.79 -24.55
N VAL A 177 0.95 -6.73 -23.69
CA VAL A 177 0.42 -8.11 -23.72
C VAL A 177 -1.10 -8.11 -23.57
N ALA A 178 -1.64 -7.34 -22.61
CA ALA A 178 -3.08 -7.23 -22.41
C ALA A 178 -3.81 -6.54 -23.58
N ARG A 179 -3.14 -5.67 -24.33
CA ARG A 179 -3.67 -5.01 -25.54
C ARG A 179 -3.76 -6.02 -26.68
N LEU A 180 -2.68 -6.77 -26.94
CA LEU A 180 -2.63 -7.81 -27.97
C LEU A 180 -3.68 -8.91 -27.72
N GLU A 181 -3.82 -9.36 -26.47
CA GLU A 181 -4.85 -10.35 -26.12
C GLU A 181 -6.27 -9.85 -26.35
N ARG A 182 -6.54 -8.58 -26.03
CA ARG A 182 -7.85 -7.95 -26.27
C ARG A 182 -8.15 -7.83 -27.76
N ASN A 183 -7.16 -7.39 -28.54
CA ASN A 183 -7.30 -7.29 -30.00
C ASN A 183 -7.54 -8.66 -30.63
N LYS A 184 -6.80 -9.70 -30.22
CA LYS A 184 -7.03 -11.08 -30.67
C LYS A 184 -8.43 -11.58 -30.34
N LYS A 185 -8.91 -11.35 -29.12
CA LYS A 185 -10.29 -11.72 -28.71
C LYS A 185 -11.35 -10.97 -29.50
N ALA A 186 -11.13 -9.68 -29.78
CA ALA A 186 -12.03 -8.87 -30.60
C ALA A 186 -12.09 -9.38 -32.05
N ARG A 187 -10.95 -9.74 -32.66
CA ARG A 187 -10.90 -10.36 -34.00
C ARG A 187 -11.66 -11.68 -34.04
N LEU A 188 -11.42 -12.58 -33.08
CA LEU A 188 -12.15 -13.85 -32.99
C LEU A 188 -13.66 -13.66 -32.83
N LYS A 189 -14.09 -12.63 -32.08
CA LYS A 189 -15.52 -12.31 -31.91
C LYS A 189 -16.15 -11.79 -33.21
N ARG A 190 -15.44 -10.95 -33.99
CA ARG A 190 -15.91 -10.46 -35.30
C ARG A 190 -16.03 -11.60 -36.32
N ARG A 191 -15.04 -12.50 -36.35
CA ARG A 191 -15.08 -13.76 -37.14
C ARG A 191 -16.29 -14.61 -36.80
N ALA A 192 -16.54 -14.84 -35.51
CA ALA A 192 -17.69 -15.64 -35.07
C ALA A 192 -19.04 -14.99 -35.39
N ALA A 193 -19.10 -13.66 -35.50
CA ALA A 193 -20.30 -12.93 -35.87
C ALA A 193 -20.57 -12.89 -37.40
N GLY A 194 -19.73 -13.55 -38.21
CA GLY A 194 -19.86 -13.54 -39.67
C GLY A 194 -19.59 -12.17 -40.30
N GLN A 195 -18.88 -11.28 -39.59
CA GLN A 195 -18.58 -9.92 -40.03
C GLN A 195 -17.24 -9.78 -40.78
N ASP A 196 -16.51 -10.89 -40.96
CA ASP A 196 -15.22 -10.92 -41.68
C ASP A 196 -15.46 -11.31 -43.14
N MET A 197 -15.49 -10.33 -44.05
CA MET A 197 -15.40 -10.62 -45.49
C MET A 197 -14.50 -9.71 -46.33
N MET A 198 -13.97 -8.54 -45.87
CA MET A 198 -13.23 -7.67 -46.81
C MET A 198 -12.04 -6.80 -46.32
N ASP A 199 -11.53 -6.90 -45.09
CA ASP A 199 -10.52 -5.91 -44.60
C ASP A 199 -9.10 -6.46 -44.24
N ASP A 200 -8.75 -7.73 -44.50
CA ASP A 200 -7.51 -8.33 -43.97
C ASP A 200 -6.27 -8.23 -44.91
N GLU A 201 -6.33 -7.50 -46.03
CA GLU A 201 -5.20 -7.46 -47.02
C GLU A 201 -4.38 -6.16 -47.05
N GLU A 202 -4.80 -5.08 -46.38
CA GLU A 202 -4.07 -3.79 -46.44
C GLU A 202 -3.34 -3.40 -45.13
N SER A 203 -3.50 -4.17 -44.04
CA SER A 203 -3.02 -3.74 -42.71
C SER A 203 -1.63 -4.24 -42.30
N GLU A 204 -0.95 -5.09 -43.08
CA GLU A 204 0.41 -5.59 -42.75
C GLU A 204 1.55 -4.81 -43.41
N ARG A 205 1.27 -3.76 -44.21
CA ARG A 205 2.30 -3.11 -45.04
C ARG A 205 2.77 -1.72 -44.57
N GLY A 206 2.43 -1.27 -43.36
CA GLY A 206 2.56 0.14 -42.98
C GLY A 206 3.32 0.51 -41.71
N GLU A 207 3.93 -0.41 -40.96
CA GLU A 207 4.55 -0.08 -39.66
C GLU A 207 6.07 -0.34 -39.57
N GLU A 208 6.79 -0.50 -40.69
CA GLU A 208 8.24 -0.78 -40.68
C GLU A 208 9.17 0.39 -41.09
N GLU A 209 8.68 1.59 -41.44
CA GLU A 209 9.59 2.68 -41.89
C GLU A 209 9.26 4.03 -41.25
N GLU A 210 9.81 4.29 -40.06
CA GLU A 210 10.27 5.63 -39.61
C GLU A 210 10.99 5.55 -38.24
N GLU A 211 12.12 4.83 -38.18
CA GLU A 211 13.18 5.12 -37.20
C GLU A 211 14.38 5.68 -37.98
N SER A 212 14.27 6.95 -38.35
CA SER A 212 15.40 7.75 -38.82
C SER A 212 16.32 8.05 -37.63
N GLU A 213 17.49 7.43 -37.68
CA GLU A 213 18.80 8.02 -37.40
C GLU A 213 18.79 9.41 -36.72
N ASP A 214 19.13 9.48 -35.43
CA ASP A 214 20.10 10.49 -35.03
C ASP A 214 21.04 9.97 -33.94
N SER A 215 22.32 10.15 -34.23
CA SER A 215 23.48 9.62 -33.53
C SER A 215 23.95 10.57 -32.44
N GLN A 216 24.41 10.00 -31.31
CA GLN A 216 25.59 10.39 -30.52
C GLN A 216 25.53 9.56 -29.22
N GLY A 217 26.37 8.57 -28.96
CA GLY A 217 27.82 8.54 -29.13
C GLY A 217 28.48 8.73 -27.77
N VAL A 218 28.53 7.68 -26.94
CA VAL A 218 29.53 7.51 -25.86
C VAL A 218 29.83 6.02 -25.72
N GLU A 219 31.02 5.64 -26.16
CA GLU A 219 31.71 4.41 -25.84
C GLU A 219 32.03 4.35 -24.33
N GLU A 220 31.81 3.22 -23.65
CA GLU A 220 32.86 2.60 -22.81
C GLU A 220 32.47 1.17 -22.34
N ARG A 221 32.96 0.19 -23.10
CA ARG A 221 33.84 -0.92 -22.66
C ARG A 221 33.55 -1.74 -21.37
N VAL A 222 33.47 -3.06 -21.60
CA VAL A 222 33.90 -4.25 -20.82
C VAL A 222 33.11 -4.65 -19.56
N GLN A 223 32.37 -5.77 -19.63
CA GLN A 223 32.84 -7.09 -19.16
C GLN A 223 31.79 -8.18 -19.42
N GLU A 224 32.10 -9.04 -20.39
CA GLU A 224 31.54 -10.38 -20.52
C GLU A 224 31.87 -11.20 -19.25
N ARG A 225 30.84 -11.81 -18.67
CA ARG A 225 31.02 -13.05 -17.92
C ARG A 225 29.86 -13.98 -18.17
N ALA A 226 30.15 -14.99 -18.98
CA ALA A 226 29.35 -16.18 -19.18
C ALA A 226 29.09 -16.89 -17.84
N VAL A 227 27.82 -17.23 -17.59
CA VAL A 227 27.45 -18.37 -16.73
C VAL A 227 26.26 -19.08 -17.39
N GLU A 228 26.62 -20.00 -18.27
CA GLU A 228 26.20 -21.40 -18.29
C GLU A 228 24.88 -21.79 -17.59
N ALA A 229 23.89 -22.10 -18.43
CA ALA A 229 22.96 -23.23 -18.37
C ALA A 229 22.63 -23.89 -17.01
N SER A 230 21.36 -23.76 -16.58
CA SER A 230 20.58 -24.94 -16.18
C SER A 230 19.09 -24.74 -16.51
N ALA A 231 18.67 -25.32 -17.64
CA ALA A 231 17.28 -25.39 -18.03
C ALA A 231 16.60 -26.50 -17.22
N ALA A 232 15.80 -26.12 -16.23
CA ALA A 232 14.91 -27.06 -15.53
C ALA A 232 13.67 -27.34 -16.41
N PRO A 233 13.26 -28.62 -16.56
CA PRO A 233 12.09 -28.98 -17.36
C PRO A 233 10.79 -28.48 -16.70
N SER A 234 10.02 -27.72 -17.48
CA SER A 234 8.72 -27.18 -17.13
C SER A 234 7.68 -28.29 -16.86
N PRO A 235 6.96 -28.28 -15.73
CA PRO A 235 5.96 -29.30 -15.43
C PRO A 235 4.74 -29.12 -16.33
N ARG A 236 4.45 -30.17 -17.13
CA ARG A 236 3.26 -30.30 -17.97
C ARG A 236 2.00 -30.08 -17.13
N LYS A 237 1.23 -29.04 -17.45
CA LYS A 237 -0.11 -28.79 -16.90
C LYS A 237 -1.03 -29.96 -17.28
N ARG A 238 -1.37 -30.81 -16.31
CA ARG A 238 -2.45 -31.80 -16.45
C ARG A 238 -3.78 -31.07 -16.61
N LYS A 239 -4.48 -31.37 -17.69
CA LYS A 239 -5.84 -30.90 -17.99
C LYS A 239 -6.80 -31.58 -17.00
N VAL A 240 -7.10 -30.91 -15.89
CA VAL A 240 -8.11 -31.37 -14.93
C VAL A 240 -9.48 -31.21 -15.61
N GLY A 241 -10.18 -32.32 -15.79
CA GLY A 241 -11.53 -32.35 -16.37
C GLY A 241 -12.55 -31.61 -15.48
N PRO A 242 -13.71 -31.23 -16.04
CA PRO A 242 -14.74 -30.52 -15.31
C PRO A 242 -15.24 -31.34 -14.12
N LEU A 243 -15.18 -30.73 -12.93
CA LEU A 243 -15.81 -31.24 -11.71
C LEU A 243 -17.30 -31.46 -12.00
N ARG A 244 -17.78 -32.69 -11.81
CA ARG A 244 -19.21 -32.97 -11.82
C ARG A 244 -19.82 -32.38 -10.56
N ASP A 245 -20.82 -31.52 -10.73
CA ASP A 245 -21.62 -30.98 -9.63
C ASP A 245 -22.41 -32.12 -8.96
N VAL A 246 -22.01 -32.48 -7.74
CA VAL A 246 -22.71 -33.43 -6.87
C VAL A 246 -23.44 -32.64 -5.78
N THR A 247 -24.53 -31.96 -6.12
CA THR A 247 -25.46 -31.40 -5.13
C THR A 247 -26.92 -31.50 -5.60
N ASN A 248 -27.39 -32.74 -5.79
CA ASN A 248 -28.84 -33.01 -5.73
C ASN A 248 -29.16 -33.58 -4.34
N ALA A 249 -29.59 -32.70 -3.44
CA ALA A 249 -30.21 -33.10 -2.18
C ALA A 249 -31.74 -33.07 -2.34
N PRO A 250 -32.46 -34.18 -2.13
CA PRO A 250 -33.92 -34.21 -2.24
C PRO A 250 -34.59 -33.49 -1.06
N LYS A 251 -35.62 -32.69 -1.37
CA LYS A 251 -36.53 -32.07 -0.41
C LYS A 251 -37.21 -33.13 0.44
N ARG A 252 -36.98 -33.10 1.76
CA ARG A 252 -37.86 -33.79 2.72
C ARG A 252 -39.19 -33.05 2.79
N ALA A 253 -40.27 -33.76 2.50
CA ALA A 253 -41.62 -33.33 2.81
C ALA A 253 -41.84 -33.44 4.33
N SER A 254 -42.29 -32.36 4.95
CA SER A 254 -42.78 -32.33 6.32
C SER A 254 -44.25 -32.80 6.33
N VAL A 255 -44.55 -33.70 7.26
CA VAL A 255 -45.90 -34.08 7.71
C VAL A 255 -46.38 -33.06 8.74
#